data_AF-A0A930FS56-F1
#
_entry.id   AF-A0A930FS56-F1
#
_cell.length_a   1.000
_cell.length_b   1.000
_cell.length_c   1.000
_cell.angle_alpha   90.00
_cell.angle_beta   90.00
_cell.angle_gamma   90.00
#
_symmetry.space_group_name_H-M   'P 1'
#
loop_
_entity.id
_entity.type
_entity.pdbx_description
1 polymer ?
#
loop_
_entity_poly.entity_id
_entity_poly.type
_entity_poly.pdbx_seq_one_letter_code
_entity_poly.pdbx_strand_id
1 'polypeptide(L)'
;MFKINNSEIGKYLSRLIKDQYSSDRRFCIEYLKLRDDRNDVENSDDIQKMQNRICQINKGNKRIQIDDLPIFSELLGVSIENILSAGTSTVPATNRKSNYLIAHSKDPDEWKSYIARDDKLILNPDEYNKTAIDYALECENYDFLRYLISEEYIWFVGNDEKEYCGAWDYKNQYFSSFGAGTKIERRKIGNHDALGSHMKEQADLRFKMISLAIKHKDIKMLDRLHAREFPMLYTITPFSPSILQNTKLPDSDDLNHMIRNIAAGENEILSYFLEEFQIMPAHRYFVFPYAGQVLDALIRQKRNSECKRFLKQAIDHNKQIQNKLEKLVDTAKTNIKHAYDDVYSDEIAEKEIWNQYYFYRDTGFFSYHTPPILKNNVKSFIANVIHITETSNDSEVKYLIDELNETYDIFVRYYEKKKA
;
A
#
# COMPACT_ATOMS: atom_id res chain seq x y z
N MET A 1 15.47 20.15 26.29
CA MET A 1 16.89 20.47 26.06
C MET A 1 17.63 20.27 27.38
N PHE A 2 18.67 19.44 27.43
CA PHE A 2 19.40 19.18 28.67
C PHE A 2 20.22 20.41 29.09
N LYS A 3 20.26 20.70 30.39
CA LYS A 3 21.21 21.69 30.93
C LYS A 3 22.57 21.00 31.02
N ILE A 4 23.44 21.26 30.05
CA ILE A 4 24.75 20.59 29.94
C ILE A 4 25.69 21.15 31.03
N ASN A 5 26.15 20.27 31.93
CA ASN A 5 27.14 20.60 32.95
C ASN A 5 28.40 19.74 32.76
N ASN A 6 29.45 20.33 32.18
CA ASN A 6 30.70 19.63 31.87
C ASN A 6 31.36 18.99 33.11
N SER A 7 31.19 19.58 34.30
CA SER A 7 31.75 19.03 35.54
C SER A 7 31.03 17.75 35.96
N GLU A 8 29.71 17.72 35.84
CA GLU A 8 28.91 16.52 36.15
C GLU A 8 29.16 15.41 35.14
N ILE A 9 29.21 15.76 33.84
CA ILE A 9 29.53 14.83 32.75
C ILE A 9 30.93 14.25 32.95
N GLY A 10 31.93 15.08 33.27
CA GLY A 10 33.30 14.63 33.54
C GLY A 10 33.40 13.66 34.71
N LYS A 11 32.70 13.94 35.82
CA LYS A 11 32.63 13.03 36.98
C LYS A 11 31.95 11.71 36.62
N TYR A 12 30.90 11.76 35.82
CA TYR A 12 30.17 10.58 35.37
C TYR A 12 31.04 9.69 34.49
N LEU A 13 31.69 10.27 33.47
CA LEU A 13 32.61 9.54 32.59
C LEU A 13 33.79 8.95 33.34
N SER A 14 34.40 9.70 34.27
CA SER A 14 35.50 9.19 35.09
C SER A 14 35.10 7.96 35.90
N ARG A 15 33.84 7.87 36.34
CA ARG A 15 33.31 6.68 37.03
C ARG A 15 33.18 5.51 36.06
N LEU A 16 32.49 5.67 34.94
CA LEU A 16 32.30 4.62 33.92
C LEU A 16 33.64 4.06 33.42
N ILE A 17 34.60 4.94 33.12
CA ILE A 17 35.94 4.55 32.66
C ILE A 17 36.66 3.71 33.70
N LYS A 18 36.59 4.10 34.98
CA LYS A 18 37.20 3.32 36.07
C LYS A 18 36.52 1.98 36.26
N ASP A 19 35.19 1.95 36.20
CA ASP A 19 34.39 0.74 36.41
C ASP A 19 34.65 -0.31 35.31
N GLN A 20 34.72 0.11 34.04
CA GLN A 20 34.83 -0.81 32.90
C GLN A 20 36.27 -1.06 32.43
N TYR A 21 37.15 -0.07 32.54
CA TYR A 21 38.52 -0.14 31.98
C TYR A 21 39.61 -0.08 33.04
N SER A 22 39.29 0.09 34.33
CA SER A 22 40.23 0.21 35.46
C SER A 22 41.22 1.38 35.42
N SER A 23 41.48 1.99 34.25
CA SER A 23 42.35 3.15 34.09
C SER A 23 42.02 3.96 32.84
N ASP A 24 42.24 5.28 32.91
CA ASP A 24 42.11 6.19 31.76
C ASP A 24 43.02 5.78 30.59
N ARG A 25 44.19 5.17 30.86
CA ARG A 25 45.11 4.72 29.82
C ARG A 25 44.48 3.62 28.96
N ARG A 26 43.87 2.61 29.60
CA ARG A 26 43.26 1.48 28.90
C ARG A 26 42.08 1.94 28.04
N PHE A 27 41.25 2.85 28.57
CA PHE A 27 40.18 3.48 27.79
C PHE A 27 40.72 4.26 26.58
N CYS A 28 41.81 5.02 26.74
CA CYS A 28 42.42 5.76 25.61
C CYS A 28 42.94 4.82 24.50
N ILE A 29 43.49 3.66 24.86
CA ILE A 29 43.96 2.66 23.88
C ILE A 29 42.78 2.16 23.05
N GLU A 30 41.69 1.73 23.70
CA GLU A 30 40.51 1.21 23.00
C GLU A 30 39.79 2.31 22.19
N TYR A 31 39.73 3.54 22.70
CA TYR A 31 39.24 4.69 21.95
C TYR A 31 40.02 4.92 20.64
N LEU A 32 41.35 4.89 20.70
CA LEU A 32 42.19 5.12 19.52
C LEU A 32 42.09 3.96 18.52
N LYS A 33 42.02 2.70 19.00
CA LYS A 33 41.78 1.54 18.14
C LYS A 33 40.47 1.67 17.36
N LEU A 34 39.40 2.05 18.05
CA LEU A 34 38.07 2.19 17.45
C LEU A 34 37.97 3.41 16.51
N ARG A 35 38.61 4.54 16.86
CA ARG A 35 38.59 5.75 16.04
C ARG A 35 39.38 5.61 14.75
N ASP A 36 40.57 5.01 14.83
CA ASP A 36 41.55 5.00 13.73
C ASP A 36 41.56 3.67 12.94
N ASP A 37 40.72 2.70 13.35
CA ASP A 37 40.61 1.32 12.80
C ASP A 37 41.97 0.60 12.71
N ARG A 38 42.74 0.67 13.81
CA ARG A 38 44.12 0.15 13.88
C ARG A 38 44.41 -0.50 15.22
N ASN A 39 45.11 -1.63 15.20
CA ASN A 39 45.43 -2.43 16.39
C ASN A 39 46.81 -2.14 17.00
N ASP A 40 47.66 -1.37 16.35
CA ASP A 40 49.06 -1.10 16.71
C ASP A 40 49.26 0.19 17.53
N VAL A 41 48.30 0.55 18.39
CA VAL A 41 48.27 1.85 19.07
C VAL A 41 49.10 1.89 20.37
N GLU A 42 49.60 0.75 20.87
CA GLU A 42 50.09 0.62 22.26
C GLU A 42 51.29 1.50 22.64
N ASN A 43 52.03 2.04 21.67
CA ASN A 43 53.22 2.88 21.85
C ASN A 43 53.18 4.22 21.10
N SER A 44 52.00 4.78 20.80
CA SER A 44 51.91 6.07 20.10
C SER A 44 51.90 7.28 21.06
N ASP A 45 52.49 8.40 20.64
CA ASP A 45 52.36 9.72 21.29
C ASP A 45 50.89 10.16 21.42
N ASP A 46 50.00 9.55 20.63
CA ASP A 46 48.58 9.85 20.62
C ASP A 46 47.86 9.32 21.85
N ILE A 47 48.36 8.25 22.50
CA ILE A 47 47.84 7.83 23.81
C ILE A 47 48.02 8.96 24.82
N GLN A 48 49.20 9.57 24.88
CA GLN A 48 49.47 10.63 25.86
C GLN A 48 48.61 11.88 25.58
N LYS A 49 48.42 12.24 24.30
CA LYS A 49 47.52 13.33 23.91
C LYS A 49 46.08 13.03 24.31
N MET A 50 45.60 11.81 24.08
CA MET A 50 44.25 11.41 24.43
C MET A 50 44.05 11.35 25.95
N GLN A 51 45.02 10.82 26.72
CA GLN A 51 44.99 10.83 28.18
C GLN A 51 44.91 12.25 28.75
N ASN A 52 45.69 13.18 28.20
CA ASN A 52 45.63 14.59 28.60
C ASN A 52 44.25 15.18 28.31
N ARG A 53 43.65 14.82 27.17
CA ARG A 53 42.32 15.26 26.78
C ARG A 53 41.24 14.70 27.70
N ILE A 54 41.26 13.40 27.98
CA ILE A 54 40.37 12.72 28.93
C ILE A 54 40.49 13.34 30.32
N CYS A 55 41.70 13.62 30.79
CA CYS A 55 41.91 14.28 32.08
C CYS A 55 41.22 15.66 32.15
N GLN A 56 41.27 16.44 31.07
CA GLN A 56 40.56 17.74 31.01
C GLN A 56 39.04 17.59 30.92
N ILE A 57 38.54 16.55 30.25
CA ILE A 57 37.10 16.22 30.20
C ILE A 57 36.61 15.77 31.58
N ASN A 58 37.34 14.86 32.25
CA ASN A 58 37.01 14.33 33.57
C ASN A 58 36.96 15.43 34.65
N LYS A 59 37.80 16.47 34.51
CA LYS A 59 37.77 17.66 35.38
C LYS A 59 36.67 18.66 35.03
N GLY A 60 36.00 18.50 33.89
CA GLY A 60 34.99 19.43 33.37
C GLY A 60 35.55 20.68 32.70
N ASN A 61 36.88 20.75 32.50
CA ASN A 61 37.56 21.89 31.87
C ASN A 61 37.38 21.93 30.35
N LYS A 62 37.15 20.76 29.73
CA LYS A 62 36.83 20.62 28.31
C LYS A 62 35.51 19.90 28.13
N ARG A 63 34.73 20.34 27.15
CA ARG A 63 33.57 19.60 26.65
C ARG A 63 34.02 18.40 25.80
N ILE A 64 33.21 17.35 25.78
CA ILE A 64 33.33 16.26 24.80
C ILE A 64 33.04 16.85 23.41
N GLN A 65 33.80 16.47 22.38
CA GLN A 65 33.49 16.90 21.02
C GLN A 65 32.38 16.01 20.46
N ILE A 66 31.57 16.55 19.54
CA ILE A 66 30.45 15.81 18.97
C ILE A 66 30.91 14.50 18.30
N ASP A 67 32.08 14.53 17.68
CA ASP A 67 32.67 13.39 16.97
C ASP A 67 33.13 12.26 17.91
N ASP A 68 33.34 12.54 19.21
CA ASP A 68 33.70 11.48 20.17
C ASP A 68 32.49 10.81 20.82
N LEU A 69 31.32 11.45 20.78
CA LEU A 69 30.14 10.98 21.49
C LEU A 69 29.72 9.56 21.06
N PRO A 70 29.73 9.19 19.76
CA PRO A 70 29.45 7.82 19.34
C PRO A 70 30.47 6.81 19.92
N ILE A 71 31.75 7.13 19.87
CA ILE A 71 32.84 6.25 20.33
C ILE A 71 32.78 6.06 21.84
N PHE A 72 32.51 7.13 22.60
CA PHE A 72 32.32 7.03 24.05
C PHE A 72 31.06 6.25 24.41
N SER A 73 29.96 6.44 23.66
CA SER A 73 28.71 5.71 23.86
C SER A 73 28.92 4.21 23.67
N GLU A 74 29.60 3.83 22.59
CA GLU A 74 29.92 2.44 22.27
C GLU A 74 30.84 1.79 23.31
N LEU A 75 31.99 2.42 23.60
CA LEU A 75 32.96 1.85 24.54
C LEU A 75 32.45 1.77 25.97
N LEU A 76 31.61 2.72 26.40
CA LEU A 76 31.08 2.77 27.76
C LEU A 76 29.73 2.08 27.92
N GLY A 77 29.13 1.59 26.83
CA GLY A 77 27.85 0.88 26.87
C GLY A 77 26.67 1.73 27.36
N VAL A 78 26.73 3.06 27.17
CA VAL A 78 25.70 4.01 27.61
C VAL A 78 25.27 4.92 26.47
N SER A 79 24.05 5.46 26.51
CA SER A 79 23.58 6.34 25.44
C SER A 79 24.25 7.72 25.45
N ILE A 80 24.24 8.41 24.31
CA ILE A 80 24.70 9.80 24.23
C ILE A 80 23.90 10.70 25.18
N GLU A 81 22.59 10.50 25.31
CA GLU A 81 21.74 11.25 26.26
C GLU A 81 22.11 10.93 27.71
N ASN A 82 22.48 9.70 28.01
CA ASN A 82 22.95 9.30 29.33
C ASN A 82 24.31 9.96 29.65
N ILE A 83 25.21 10.08 28.68
CA ILE A 83 26.46 10.86 28.80
C ILE A 83 26.15 12.35 29.01
N LEU A 84 25.33 12.96 28.15
CA LEU A 84 25.02 14.40 28.16
C LEU A 84 24.22 14.83 29.40
N SER A 85 23.51 13.90 30.03
CA SER A 85 22.76 14.10 31.28
C SER A 85 23.55 13.69 32.53
N ALA A 86 24.83 13.34 32.40
CA ALA A 86 25.68 12.88 33.50
C ALA A 86 25.09 11.69 34.29
N GLY A 87 24.44 10.76 33.59
CA GLY A 87 23.83 9.57 34.17
C GLY A 87 22.44 9.78 34.76
N THR A 88 21.86 11.00 34.67
CA THR A 88 20.50 11.27 35.19
C THR A 88 19.39 10.83 34.24
N SER A 89 19.67 10.68 32.94
CA SER A 89 18.76 10.02 32.02
C SER A 89 18.78 8.51 32.30
N THR A 90 17.77 8.03 33.02
CA THR A 90 17.60 6.61 33.40
C THR A 90 17.10 5.74 32.26
N VAL A 91 17.04 6.23 31.03
CA VAL A 91 16.51 5.45 29.92
C VAL A 91 17.65 4.79 29.16
N PRO A 92 17.82 3.46 29.24
CA PRO A 92 18.84 2.76 28.48
C PRO A 92 18.56 2.93 26.98
N ALA A 93 19.60 3.26 26.19
CA ALA A 93 19.48 3.32 24.72
C ALA A 93 19.10 1.95 24.11
N THR A 94 19.54 0.86 24.71
CA THR A 94 19.44 -0.48 24.14
C THR A 94 18.05 -1.12 24.24
N ASN A 95 17.18 -0.64 25.12
CA ASN A 95 15.82 -1.20 25.30
C ASN A 95 14.70 -0.36 24.67
N ARG A 96 15.01 0.77 24.02
CA ARG A 96 14.00 1.53 23.27
C ARG A 96 13.78 0.90 21.90
N LYS A 97 12.79 0.02 21.78
CA LYS A 97 12.29 -0.43 20.47
C LYS A 97 11.86 0.81 19.67
N SER A 98 12.51 1.06 18.55
CA SER A 98 12.15 2.09 17.56
C SER A 98 11.11 1.54 16.58
N ASN A 99 10.57 2.40 15.70
CA ASN A 99 9.73 2.00 14.56
C ASN A 99 10.41 0.89 13.73
N TYR A 100 11.71 1.05 13.45
CA TYR A 100 12.49 0.05 12.69
C TYR A 100 12.65 -1.27 13.46
N LEU A 101 13.01 -1.22 14.74
CA LEU A 101 13.26 -2.44 15.52
C LEU A 101 11.98 -3.23 15.80
N ILE A 102 10.85 -2.56 16.08
CA ILE A 102 9.60 -3.26 16.30
C ILE A 102 9.08 -3.91 15.02
N ALA A 103 9.29 -3.27 13.87
CA ALA A 103 8.93 -3.82 12.58
C ALA A 103 9.64 -5.15 12.30
N HIS A 104 10.83 -5.40 12.86
CA HIS A 104 11.53 -6.68 12.73
C HIS A 104 11.21 -7.68 13.85
N SER A 105 10.49 -7.25 14.89
CA SER A 105 10.17 -8.11 16.03
C SER A 105 9.18 -9.21 15.64
N LYS A 106 9.43 -10.42 16.13
CA LYS A 106 8.52 -11.57 16.03
C LYS A 106 7.84 -11.91 17.36
N ASP A 107 8.02 -11.04 18.37
CA ASP A 107 7.52 -11.26 19.72
C ASP A 107 6.25 -10.43 19.98
N PRO A 108 5.08 -11.07 20.15
CA PRO A 108 3.84 -10.38 20.46
C PRO A 108 3.88 -9.54 21.74
N ASP A 109 4.68 -9.90 22.73
CA ASP A 109 4.78 -9.13 23.97
C ASP A 109 5.60 -7.86 23.76
N GLU A 110 6.60 -7.88 22.87
CA GLU A 110 7.26 -6.66 22.41
C GLU A 110 6.29 -5.75 21.64
N TRP A 111 5.42 -6.30 20.79
CA TRP A 111 4.40 -5.51 20.06
C TRP A 111 3.44 -4.82 21.02
N LYS A 112 2.90 -5.56 22.00
CA LYS A 112 2.03 -5.01 23.05
C LYS A 112 2.74 -3.90 23.82
N SER A 113 3.96 -4.16 24.30
CA SER A 113 4.74 -3.18 25.04
C SER A 113 5.03 -1.93 24.20
N TYR A 114 5.26 -2.09 22.89
CA TYR A 114 5.53 -0.99 21.97
C TYR A 114 4.30 -0.09 21.75
N ILE A 115 3.12 -0.68 21.55
CA ILE A 115 1.86 0.05 21.36
C ILE A 115 1.46 0.77 22.66
N ALA A 116 1.74 0.17 23.81
CA ALA A 116 1.40 0.70 25.12
C ALA A 116 2.31 1.85 25.59
N ARG A 117 3.39 2.17 24.88
CA ARG A 117 4.35 3.21 25.29
C ARG A 117 3.67 4.57 25.53
N ASP A 118 4.10 5.26 26.59
CA ASP A 118 3.61 6.60 26.94
C ASP A 118 3.91 7.65 25.86
N ASP A 119 5.04 7.52 25.16
CA ASP A 119 5.45 8.45 24.10
C ASP A 119 4.70 8.23 22.78
N LYS A 120 3.91 7.15 22.67
CA LYS A 120 3.11 6.74 21.51
C LYS A 120 3.89 6.81 20.20
N LEU A 121 5.12 6.27 20.19
CA LEU A 121 5.98 6.29 19.01
C LEU A 121 5.29 5.69 17.77
N ILE A 122 4.47 4.65 17.95
CA ILE A 122 3.68 4.03 16.86
C ILE A 122 2.81 5.03 16.08
N LEU A 123 2.36 6.12 16.70
CA LEU A 123 1.50 7.13 16.07
C LEU A 123 2.27 8.11 15.17
N ASN A 124 3.59 7.98 15.06
CA ASN A 124 4.43 8.99 14.47
C ASN A 124 5.53 8.38 13.58
N PRO A 125 5.86 9.02 12.46
CA PRO A 125 7.04 8.67 11.71
C PRO A 125 8.32 9.04 12.48
N ASP A 126 9.41 8.35 12.14
CA ASP A 126 10.76 8.64 12.64
C ASP A 126 11.46 9.72 11.78
N GLU A 127 12.76 9.93 12.01
CA GLU A 127 13.59 10.88 11.27
C GLU A 127 13.71 10.58 9.76
N TYR A 128 13.37 9.38 9.31
CA TYR A 128 13.30 8.99 7.90
C TYR A 128 11.91 9.18 7.30
N ASN A 129 11.00 9.81 8.06
CA ASN A 129 9.60 9.97 7.73
C ASN A 129 8.87 8.61 7.59
N LYS A 130 9.29 7.58 8.34
CA LYS A 130 8.71 6.24 8.30
C LYS A 130 8.13 5.81 9.64
N THR A 131 6.95 5.22 9.60
CA THR A 131 6.25 4.62 10.73
C THR A 131 6.66 3.17 10.93
N ALA A 132 6.28 2.58 12.07
CA ALA A 132 6.43 1.13 12.28
C ALA A 132 5.70 0.29 11.21
N ILE A 133 4.62 0.80 10.62
CA ILE A 133 3.86 0.11 9.57
C ILE A 133 4.65 0.10 8.27
N ASP A 134 5.27 1.23 7.90
CA ASP A 134 6.09 1.32 6.68
C ASP A 134 7.23 0.31 6.71
N TYR A 135 7.99 0.29 7.82
CA TYR A 135 9.07 -0.68 7.97
C TYR A 135 8.55 -2.12 8.03
N ALA A 136 7.42 -2.38 8.69
CA ALA A 136 6.87 -3.73 8.76
C ALA A 136 6.41 -4.25 7.39
N LEU A 137 5.93 -3.37 6.52
CA LEU A 137 5.63 -3.70 5.12
C LEU A 137 6.93 -3.95 4.33
N GLU A 138 7.96 -3.12 4.53
CA GLU A 138 9.26 -3.25 3.84
C GLU A 138 10.03 -4.51 4.23
N CYS A 139 10.02 -4.89 5.51
CA CYS A 139 10.66 -6.12 6.00
C CYS A 139 9.73 -7.33 5.99
N GLU A 140 8.55 -7.21 5.38
CA GLU A 140 7.55 -8.27 5.22
C GLU A 140 7.14 -8.94 6.55
N ASN A 141 7.04 -8.16 7.63
CA ASN A 141 6.58 -8.66 8.93
C ASN A 141 5.06 -8.79 9.01
N TYR A 142 4.56 -9.77 8.27
CA TYR A 142 3.13 -10.06 8.14
C TYR A 142 2.45 -10.35 9.47
N ASP A 143 3.09 -11.06 10.40
CA ASP A 143 2.49 -11.39 11.70
C ASP A 143 2.21 -10.15 12.55
N PHE A 144 3.14 -9.19 12.57
CA PHE A 144 2.94 -7.93 13.29
C PHE A 144 1.81 -7.10 12.67
N LEU A 145 1.80 -6.98 11.34
CA LEU A 145 0.73 -6.26 10.62
C LEU A 145 -0.63 -6.92 10.82
N ARG A 146 -0.69 -8.25 10.72
CA ARG A 146 -1.90 -9.04 10.98
C ARG A 146 -2.36 -8.85 12.42
N TYR A 147 -1.46 -8.82 13.39
CA TYR A 147 -1.78 -8.54 14.79
C TYR A 147 -2.39 -7.14 14.97
N LEU A 148 -1.79 -6.10 14.37
CA LEU A 148 -2.32 -4.75 14.44
C LEU A 148 -3.74 -4.65 13.83
N ILE A 149 -3.99 -5.37 12.75
CA ILE A 149 -5.29 -5.43 12.08
C ILE A 149 -6.29 -6.27 12.89
N SER A 150 -5.89 -7.43 13.44
CA SER A 150 -6.77 -8.33 14.19
C SER A 150 -7.25 -7.72 15.50
N GLU A 151 -6.36 -7.00 16.20
CA GLU A 151 -6.70 -6.21 17.40
C GLU A 151 -7.36 -4.87 17.06
N GLU A 152 -7.57 -4.62 15.76
CA GLU A 152 -8.15 -3.43 15.14
C GLU A 152 -7.43 -2.12 15.49
N TYR A 153 -6.18 -2.18 15.94
CA TYR A 153 -5.36 -0.99 16.18
C TYR A 153 -5.27 -0.12 14.93
N ILE A 154 -5.24 -0.76 13.75
CA ILE A 154 -5.23 -0.11 12.44
C ILE A 154 -6.19 -0.80 11.48
N TRP A 155 -6.52 -0.11 10.40
CA TRP A 155 -7.21 -0.69 9.24
C TRP A 155 -6.77 0.00 7.95
N PHE A 156 -6.72 -0.77 6.86
CA PHE A 156 -6.51 -0.23 5.51
C PHE A 156 -7.84 0.04 4.79
N VAL A 157 -8.91 -0.59 5.24
CA VAL A 157 -10.28 -0.42 4.75
C VAL A 157 -11.17 -0.10 5.94
N GLY A 158 -11.74 1.09 5.94
CA GLY A 158 -12.68 1.59 6.94
C GLY A 158 -14.09 1.08 6.68
N ASN A 159 -14.93 1.21 7.72
CA ASN A 159 -16.31 0.69 7.71
C ASN A 159 -17.34 1.65 7.11
N ASP A 160 -16.97 2.91 6.84
CA ASP A 160 -17.88 3.88 6.25
C ASP A 160 -17.64 3.98 4.74
N GLU A 161 -18.51 3.36 3.93
CA GLU A 161 -18.46 3.45 2.46
C GLU A 161 -18.54 4.89 1.95
N LYS A 162 -19.08 5.84 2.75
CA LYS A 162 -19.06 7.26 2.38
C LYS A 162 -17.63 7.82 2.40
N GLU A 163 -16.74 7.27 3.22
CA GLU A 163 -15.32 7.61 3.20
C GLU A 163 -14.60 7.03 1.99
N TYR A 164 -15.20 6.04 1.27
CA TYR A 164 -14.66 5.57 -0.01
C TYR A 164 -14.64 6.68 -1.06
N CYS A 165 -15.45 7.71 -0.81
CA CYS A 165 -15.81 8.76 -1.73
C CYS A 165 -15.64 10.12 -1.04
N GLY A 166 -14.42 10.55 -0.74
CA GLY A 166 -14.24 11.90 -0.20
C GLY A 166 -12.82 12.34 0.11
N ALA A 167 -12.26 13.17 -0.75
CA ALA A 167 -12.10 14.59 -0.45
C ALA A 167 -11.73 15.37 -1.73
N TRP A 168 -12.22 16.60 -1.82
CA TRP A 168 -11.59 17.62 -2.66
C TRP A 168 -10.21 17.93 -2.07
N ASP A 169 -9.14 17.55 -2.77
CA ASP A 169 -7.84 18.20 -2.57
C ASP A 169 -7.99 19.68 -3.00
N TYR A 170 -7.27 20.60 -2.35
CA TYR A 170 -7.04 21.98 -2.80
C TYR A 170 -6.53 22.10 -4.25
N LYS A 171 -6.11 20.98 -4.86
CA LYS A 171 -5.74 20.83 -6.28
C LYS A 171 -6.87 20.35 -7.22
N ASN A 172 -8.13 20.27 -6.78
CA ASN A 172 -9.26 19.77 -7.59
C ASN A 172 -9.08 18.33 -8.10
N GLN A 173 -8.40 17.47 -7.35
CA GLN A 173 -8.29 16.04 -7.69
C GLN A 173 -9.22 15.24 -6.78
N TYR A 174 -10.07 14.40 -7.38
CA TYR A 174 -10.86 13.41 -6.65
C TYR A 174 -9.90 12.34 -6.12
N PHE A 175 -9.55 12.38 -4.83
CA PHE A 175 -8.90 11.24 -4.19
C PHE A 175 -9.96 10.34 -3.58
N SER A 176 -10.00 9.09 -4.02
CA SER A 176 -10.89 8.07 -3.46
C SER A 176 -10.01 7.09 -2.68
N SER A 177 -10.26 6.94 -1.38
CA SER A 177 -9.47 6.12 -0.46
C SER A 177 -10.40 5.15 0.24
N PHE A 178 -9.95 3.98 0.67
CA PHE A 178 -10.81 3.08 1.46
C PHE A 178 -10.98 3.51 2.93
N GLY A 179 -10.65 4.73 3.32
CA GLY A 179 -10.83 5.22 4.70
C GLY A 179 -9.88 4.57 5.71
N ALA A 180 -8.62 4.33 5.32
CA ALA A 180 -7.60 3.77 6.21
C ALA A 180 -7.42 4.61 7.49
N GLY A 181 -6.99 3.99 8.58
CA GLY A 181 -6.87 4.70 9.85
C GLY A 181 -6.41 3.85 11.03
N THR A 182 -6.53 4.44 12.21
CA THR A 182 -6.11 3.84 13.48
C THR A 182 -7.05 4.23 14.62
N LYS A 183 -7.26 3.31 15.57
CA LYS A 183 -7.93 3.55 16.86
C LYS A 183 -6.96 3.70 18.02
N ILE A 184 -5.64 3.69 17.78
CA ILE A 184 -4.64 3.83 18.84
C ILE A 184 -4.85 5.19 19.52
N GLU A 185 -4.97 5.17 20.85
CA GLU A 185 -5.24 6.36 21.64
C GLU A 185 -4.15 7.43 21.42
N ARG A 186 -4.61 8.61 21.01
CA ARG A 186 -3.76 9.78 20.75
C ARG A 186 -3.15 10.33 22.03
N ARG A 187 -2.03 11.02 21.89
CA ARG A 187 -1.46 11.81 22.99
C ARG A 187 -2.34 13.01 23.30
N LYS A 188 -2.11 13.61 24.48
CA LYS A 188 -2.84 14.81 24.93
C LYS A 188 -2.81 15.90 23.85
N ILE A 189 -3.93 16.63 23.76
CA ILE A 189 -4.11 17.79 22.86
C ILE A 189 -2.89 18.71 22.95
N GLY A 190 -2.35 19.09 21.79
CA GLY A 190 -1.10 19.85 21.65
C GLY A 190 0.08 19.02 21.12
N ASN A 191 -0.02 17.68 21.15
CA ASN A 191 0.92 16.80 20.45
C ASN A 191 0.41 16.50 19.04
N HIS A 192 1.32 16.48 18.06
CA HIS A 192 1.02 16.05 16.71
C HIS A 192 1.12 14.52 16.64
N ASP A 193 0.06 13.85 16.19
CA ASP A 193 0.05 12.40 15.91
C ASP A 193 -0.39 12.23 14.46
N ALA A 194 0.48 11.65 13.64
CA ALA A 194 0.38 11.70 12.18
C ALA A 194 -0.08 10.38 11.54
N LEU A 195 -0.05 9.26 12.26
CA LEU A 195 -0.32 7.93 11.69
C LEU A 195 -1.64 7.85 10.92
N GLY A 196 -2.73 8.38 11.49
CA GLY A 196 -4.04 8.35 10.84
C GLY A 196 -4.05 9.09 9.50
N SER A 197 -3.40 10.26 9.41
CA SER A 197 -3.27 11.01 8.15
C SER A 197 -2.35 10.29 7.17
N HIS A 198 -1.20 9.80 7.65
CA HIS A 198 -0.23 9.03 6.85
C HIS A 198 -0.88 7.83 6.17
N MET A 199 -1.66 7.04 6.91
CA MET A 199 -2.38 5.89 6.36
C MET A 199 -3.45 6.28 5.32
N LYS A 200 -4.14 7.42 5.51
CA LYS A 200 -5.14 7.90 4.55
C LYS A 200 -4.51 8.40 3.25
N GLU A 201 -3.37 9.06 3.34
CA GLU A 201 -2.67 9.63 2.18
C GLU A 201 -1.94 8.56 1.36
N GLN A 202 -1.48 7.47 1.99
CA GLN A 202 -0.71 6.43 1.32
C GLN A 202 -1.55 5.21 0.91
N ALA A 203 -2.27 5.34 -0.21
CA ALA A 203 -3.04 4.23 -0.80
C ALA A 203 -2.16 2.99 -1.11
N ASP A 204 -0.87 3.20 -1.41
CA ASP A 204 0.07 2.13 -1.75
C ASP A 204 0.37 1.16 -0.59
N LEU A 205 0.22 1.60 0.67
CA LEU A 205 0.40 0.72 1.82
C LEU A 205 -0.57 -0.47 1.78
N ARG A 206 -1.78 -0.27 1.25
CA ARG A 206 -2.75 -1.35 1.07
C ARG A 206 -2.26 -2.38 0.05
N PHE A 207 -1.67 -1.96 -1.08
CA PHE A 207 -1.15 -2.88 -2.09
C PHE A 207 0.05 -3.70 -1.59
N LYS A 208 0.90 -3.10 -0.75
CA LYS A 208 1.96 -3.83 -0.04
C LYS A 208 1.36 -4.88 0.90
N MET A 209 0.35 -4.52 1.69
CA MET A 209 -0.31 -5.48 2.60
C MET A 209 -1.02 -6.61 1.84
N ILE A 210 -1.68 -6.30 0.71
CA ILE A 210 -2.30 -7.31 -0.18
C ILE A 210 -1.22 -8.25 -0.73
N SER A 211 -0.07 -7.72 -1.16
CA SER A 211 1.06 -8.53 -1.63
C SER A 211 1.53 -9.53 -0.58
N LEU A 212 1.63 -9.12 0.69
CA LEU A 212 1.96 -10.04 1.78
C LEU A 212 0.86 -11.09 1.99
N ALA A 213 -0.41 -10.69 2.00
CA ALA A 213 -1.53 -11.63 2.14
C ALA A 213 -1.55 -12.68 1.00
N ILE A 214 -1.21 -12.29 -0.24
CA ILE A 214 -1.03 -13.22 -1.36
C ILE A 214 0.08 -14.24 -1.07
N LYS A 215 1.27 -13.78 -0.65
CA LYS A 215 2.41 -14.67 -0.33
C LYS A 215 2.06 -15.66 0.79
N HIS A 216 1.26 -15.22 1.75
CA HIS A 216 0.79 -16.04 2.88
C HIS A 216 -0.48 -16.85 2.58
N LYS A 217 -1.05 -16.74 1.36
CA LYS A 217 -2.30 -17.38 0.95
C LYS A 217 -3.48 -17.09 1.88
N ASP A 218 -3.51 -15.92 2.49
CA ASP A 218 -4.56 -15.54 3.44
C ASP A 218 -5.73 -14.88 2.71
N ILE A 219 -6.62 -15.70 2.15
CA ILE A 219 -7.83 -15.26 1.44
C ILE A 219 -8.72 -14.37 2.32
N LYS A 220 -8.82 -14.69 3.62
CA LYS A 220 -9.62 -13.89 4.57
C LYS A 220 -9.05 -12.48 4.73
N MET A 221 -7.72 -12.36 4.78
CA MET A 221 -7.08 -11.06 4.78
C MET A 221 -7.27 -10.33 3.44
N LEU A 222 -7.23 -11.02 2.30
CA LEU A 222 -7.52 -10.40 1.00
C LEU A 222 -8.94 -9.83 0.94
N ASP A 223 -9.93 -10.56 1.46
CA ASP A 223 -11.31 -10.07 1.60
C ASP A 223 -11.37 -8.85 2.50
N ARG A 224 -10.74 -8.90 3.69
CA ARG A 224 -10.68 -7.78 4.62
C ARG A 224 -10.01 -6.54 4.02
N LEU A 225 -9.07 -6.72 3.11
CA LEU A 225 -8.36 -5.64 2.42
C LEU A 225 -9.09 -5.16 1.17
N HIS A 226 -10.23 -5.76 0.80
CA HIS A 226 -10.95 -5.50 -0.45
C HIS A 226 -9.98 -5.58 -1.65
N ALA A 227 -9.20 -6.66 -1.71
CA ALA A 227 -8.02 -6.75 -2.58
C ALA A 227 -8.31 -6.68 -4.08
N ARG A 228 -9.54 -7.00 -4.50
CA ARG A 228 -9.99 -6.97 -5.90
C ARG A 228 -10.68 -5.67 -6.28
N GLU A 229 -10.82 -4.76 -5.32
CA GLU A 229 -11.75 -3.64 -5.42
C GLU A 229 -11.01 -2.31 -5.36
N PHE A 230 -11.58 -1.30 -6.00
CA PHE A 230 -11.08 0.07 -5.97
C PHE A 230 -12.22 0.99 -5.52
N PRO A 231 -11.93 2.10 -4.82
CA PRO A 231 -12.99 2.95 -4.28
C PRO A 231 -13.94 3.48 -5.37
N MET A 232 -13.41 3.73 -6.57
CA MET A 232 -14.20 4.10 -7.76
C MET A 232 -15.34 3.11 -8.06
N LEU A 233 -15.16 1.81 -7.80
CA LEU A 233 -16.18 0.80 -8.13
C LEU A 233 -17.48 0.99 -7.34
N TYR A 234 -17.42 1.72 -6.22
CA TYR A 234 -18.58 2.06 -5.41
C TYR A 234 -19.35 3.27 -5.96
N THR A 235 -18.65 4.21 -6.59
CA THR A 235 -19.24 5.47 -7.10
C THR A 235 -19.76 5.36 -8.53
N ILE A 236 -19.23 4.44 -9.33
CA ILE A 236 -19.62 4.30 -10.73
C ILE A 236 -21.07 3.85 -10.86
N THR A 237 -21.82 4.54 -11.72
CA THR A 237 -23.22 4.25 -12.00
C THR A 237 -23.48 4.35 -13.50
N PRO A 238 -24.33 3.47 -14.07
CA PRO A 238 -24.69 3.55 -15.49
C PRO A 238 -25.29 4.91 -15.90
N PHE A 239 -25.86 5.66 -14.95
CA PHE A 239 -26.51 6.95 -15.20
C PHE A 239 -25.59 8.17 -15.08
N SER A 240 -24.37 7.99 -14.57
CA SER A 240 -23.36 9.04 -14.46
C SER A 240 -21.99 8.52 -14.94
N PRO A 241 -21.89 8.18 -16.24
CA PRO A 241 -20.69 7.59 -16.81
C PRO A 241 -19.52 8.60 -16.89
N SER A 242 -19.77 9.90 -16.76
CA SER A 242 -18.71 10.92 -16.69
C SER A 242 -17.71 10.68 -15.55
N ILE A 243 -18.08 9.96 -14.49
CA ILE A 243 -17.18 9.52 -13.42
C ILE A 243 -16.04 8.66 -13.98
N LEU A 244 -16.33 7.72 -14.88
CA LEU A 244 -15.33 6.83 -15.47
C LEU A 244 -14.37 7.58 -16.40
N GLN A 245 -14.82 8.67 -17.05
CA GLN A 245 -13.97 9.47 -17.94
C GLN A 245 -12.87 10.22 -17.15
N ASN A 246 -13.20 10.65 -15.93
CA ASN A 246 -12.32 11.46 -15.10
C ASN A 246 -11.51 10.65 -14.10
N THR A 247 -11.72 9.33 -14.03
CA THR A 247 -11.08 8.48 -13.03
C THR A 247 -10.06 7.57 -13.71
N LYS A 248 -8.78 7.82 -13.42
CA LYS A 248 -7.70 6.92 -13.81
C LYS A 248 -7.58 5.81 -12.76
N LEU A 249 -7.50 4.56 -13.18
CA LEU A 249 -7.12 3.47 -12.29
C LEU A 249 -5.69 3.72 -11.73
N PRO A 250 -5.39 3.33 -10.49
CA PRO A 250 -4.07 3.56 -9.90
C PRO A 250 -2.92 3.02 -10.74
N ASP A 251 -1.76 3.65 -10.67
CA ASP A 251 -0.57 3.18 -11.39
C ASP A 251 0.64 3.48 -10.52
N SER A 252 1.09 2.45 -9.78
CA SER A 252 2.19 2.55 -8.83
C SER A 252 3.05 1.29 -8.87
N ASP A 253 4.30 1.41 -8.44
CA ASP A 253 5.23 0.28 -8.38
C ASP A 253 4.73 -0.83 -7.44
N ASP A 254 4.06 -0.45 -6.35
CA ASP A 254 3.46 -1.39 -5.39
C ASP A 254 2.29 -2.17 -5.97
N LEU A 255 1.43 -1.50 -6.76
CA LEU A 255 0.38 -2.18 -7.51
C LEU A 255 0.99 -3.14 -8.55
N ASN A 256 2.00 -2.70 -9.30
CA ASN A 256 2.68 -3.53 -10.27
C ASN A 256 3.37 -4.74 -9.61
N HIS A 257 3.92 -4.56 -8.41
CA HIS A 257 4.45 -5.66 -7.60
C HIS A 257 3.35 -6.62 -7.14
N MET A 258 2.20 -6.11 -6.70
CA MET A 258 1.02 -6.90 -6.36
C MET A 258 0.56 -7.76 -7.53
N ILE A 259 0.44 -7.20 -8.75
CA ILE A 259 0.05 -7.93 -9.96
C ILE A 259 1.04 -9.07 -10.26
N ARG A 260 2.35 -8.83 -10.11
CA ARG A 260 3.36 -9.89 -10.25
C ARG A 260 3.20 -11.00 -9.21
N ASN A 261 2.90 -10.65 -7.96
CA ASN A 261 2.64 -11.63 -6.90
C ASN A 261 1.37 -12.45 -7.17
N ILE A 262 0.29 -11.82 -7.67
CA ILE A 262 -0.92 -12.53 -8.10
C ILE A 262 -0.57 -13.55 -9.19
N ALA A 263 0.13 -13.10 -10.25
CA ALA A 263 0.52 -13.95 -11.37
C ALA A 263 1.50 -15.07 -10.99
N ALA A 264 2.30 -14.89 -9.93
CA ALA A 264 3.15 -15.95 -9.37
C ALA A 264 2.40 -16.88 -8.40
N GLY A 265 1.18 -16.52 -8.00
CA GLY A 265 0.37 -17.24 -7.03
C GLY A 265 -0.18 -18.58 -7.55
N GLU A 266 -0.67 -19.40 -6.63
CA GLU A 266 -1.33 -20.66 -6.96
C GLU A 266 -2.74 -20.44 -7.53
N ASN A 267 -3.35 -21.52 -8.03
CA ASN A 267 -4.69 -21.47 -8.64
C ASN A 267 -5.75 -20.85 -7.73
N GLU A 268 -5.65 -21.02 -6.41
CA GLU A 268 -6.59 -20.42 -5.46
C GLU A 268 -6.50 -18.89 -5.47
N ILE A 269 -5.29 -18.32 -5.48
CA ILE A 269 -5.06 -16.88 -5.60
C ILE A 269 -5.50 -16.37 -6.97
N LEU A 270 -5.15 -17.09 -8.04
CA LEU A 270 -5.58 -16.71 -9.39
C LEU A 270 -7.10 -16.72 -9.53
N SER A 271 -7.77 -17.77 -9.04
CA SER A 271 -9.23 -17.85 -8.97
C SER A 271 -9.81 -16.68 -8.21
N TYR A 272 -9.27 -16.36 -7.04
CA TYR A 272 -9.70 -15.21 -6.26
C TYR A 272 -9.75 -13.94 -7.12
N PHE A 273 -8.65 -13.55 -7.77
CA PHE A 273 -8.60 -12.31 -8.55
C PHE A 273 -9.31 -12.37 -9.91
N LEU A 274 -9.42 -13.53 -10.55
CA LEU A 274 -9.93 -13.67 -11.93
C LEU A 274 -11.40 -14.13 -12.00
N GLU A 275 -12.01 -14.44 -10.87
CA GLU A 275 -13.45 -14.68 -10.76
C GLU A 275 -14.23 -13.38 -10.55
N GLU A 276 -15.48 -13.36 -11.02
CA GLU A 276 -16.39 -12.26 -10.78
C GLU A 276 -16.65 -12.07 -9.28
N PHE A 277 -16.77 -10.81 -8.87
CA PHE A 277 -17.16 -10.45 -7.52
C PHE A 277 -18.29 -9.42 -7.54
N GLN A 278 -19.02 -9.35 -6.43
CA GLN A 278 -20.20 -8.51 -6.30
C GLN A 278 -19.87 -7.27 -5.48
N ILE A 279 -20.16 -6.10 -6.03
CA ILE A 279 -20.21 -4.83 -5.28
C ILE A 279 -21.66 -4.35 -5.30
N MET A 280 -22.17 -3.90 -4.16
CA MET A 280 -23.49 -3.29 -4.07
C MET A 280 -23.51 -1.86 -4.63
N PRO A 281 -24.61 -1.40 -5.28
CA PRO A 281 -25.84 -2.14 -5.57
C PRO A 281 -25.73 -3.18 -6.70
N ALA A 282 -26.72 -4.06 -6.79
CA ALA A 282 -26.82 -5.10 -7.81
C ALA A 282 -26.74 -4.56 -9.26
N HIS A 283 -26.49 -5.45 -10.24
CA HIS A 283 -26.25 -5.15 -11.66
C HIS A 283 -24.87 -4.55 -11.97
N ARG A 284 -23.89 -4.89 -11.14
CA ARG A 284 -22.46 -4.66 -11.33
C ARG A 284 -21.79 -6.01 -11.55
N TYR A 285 -21.11 -6.18 -12.69
CA TYR A 285 -20.43 -7.43 -13.03
C TYR A 285 -18.95 -7.14 -13.20
N PHE A 286 -18.20 -7.30 -12.12
CA PHE A 286 -16.78 -6.97 -12.13
C PHE A 286 -15.92 -8.21 -11.93
N VAL A 287 -14.85 -8.27 -12.72
CA VAL A 287 -13.63 -9.02 -12.41
C VAL A 287 -12.57 -8.00 -11.98
N PHE A 288 -11.51 -8.44 -11.30
CA PHE A 288 -10.42 -7.55 -10.88
C PHE A 288 -10.01 -6.61 -12.04
N PRO A 289 -9.99 -5.28 -11.86
CA PRO A 289 -9.77 -4.34 -12.96
C PRO A 289 -8.46 -4.54 -13.75
N TYR A 290 -7.46 -5.18 -13.14
CA TYR A 290 -6.18 -5.51 -13.79
C TYR A 290 -6.07 -6.98 -14.19
N ALA A 291 -7.18 -7.69 -14.35
CA ALA A 291 -7.21 -9.09 -14.77
C ALA A 291 -6.42 -9.33 -16.08
N GLY A 292 -6.54 -8.42 -17.06
CA GLY A 292 -5.75 -8.46 -18.29
C GLY A 292 -4.24 -8.43 -18.02
N GLN A 293 -3.77 -7.57 -17.12
CA GLN A 293 -2.35 -7.47 -16.76
C GLN A 293 -1.86 -8.69 -15.96
N VAL A 294 -2.73 -9.31 -15.16
CA VAL A 294 -2.42 -10.59 -14.49
C VAL A 294 -2.25 -11.69 -15.55
N LEU A 295 -3.13 -11.76 -16.55
CA LEU A 295 -3.02 -12.73 -17.66
C LEU A 295 -1.77 -12.47 -18.51
N ASP A 296 -1.47 -11.21 -18.84
CA ASP A 296 -0.21 -10.81 -19.50
C ASP A 296 1.01 -11.31 -18.71
N ALA A 297 1.00 -11.15 -17.39
CA ALA A 297 2.08 -11.64 -16.53
C ALA A 297 2.18 -13.18 -16.51
N LEU A 298 1.06 -13.91 -16.50
CA LEU A 298 1.05 -15.38 -16.61
C LEU A 298 1.65 -15.85 -17.95
N ILE A 299 1.30 -15.18 -19.05
CA ILE A 299 1.82 -15.47 -20.39
C ILE A 299 3.34 -15.26 -20.45
N ARG A 300 3.84 -14.13 -19.95
CA ARG A 300 5.29 -13.85 -19.87
C ARG A 300 6.05 -14.88 -19.04
N GLN A 301 5.43 -15.38 -17.96
CA GLN A 301 5.98 -16.43 -17.11
C GLN A 301 5.85 -17.84 -17.70
N LYS A 302 5.25 -17.99 -18.90
CA LYS A 302 5.04 -19.27 -19.58
C LYS A 302 4.24 -20.29 -18.76
N ARG A 303 3.30 -19.82 -17.93
CA ARG A 303 2.40 -20.65 -17.12
C ARG A 303 1.24 -21.19 -17.94
N ASN A 304 1.55 -21.98 -18.98
CA ASN A 304 0.60 -22.32 -20.04
C ASN A 304 -0.67 -23.01 -19.54
N SER A 305 -0.59 -23.88 -18.52
CA SER A 305 -1.76 -24.54 -17.93
C SER A 305 -2.75 -23.56 -17.34
N GLU A 306 -2.25 -22.61 -16.55
CA GLU A 306 -3.04 -21.57 -15.90
C GLU A 306 -3.54 -20.55 -16.92
N CYS A 307 -2.71 -20.16 -17.90
CA CYS A 307 -3.14 -19.33 -19.02
C CYS A 307 -4.35 -19.96 -19.72
N LYS A 308 -4.28 -21.22 -20.15
CA LYS A 308 -5.38 -21.89 -20.85
C LYS A 308 -6.67 -21.89 -20.03
N ARG A 309 -6.58 -22.13 -18.73
CA ARG A 309 -7.74 -22.13 -17.82
C ARG A 309 -8.35 -20.73 -17.72
N PHE A 310 -7.55 -19.74 -17.34
CA PHE A 310 -8.07 -18.41 -17.01
C PHE A 310 -8.39 -17.56 -18.25
N LEU A 311 -7.77 -17.84 -19.42
CA LEU A 311 -8.20 -17.26 -20.70
C LEU A 311 -9.61 -17.73 -21.07
N LYS A 312 -9.91 -19.04 -20.96
CA LYS A 312 -11.26 -19.57 -21.20
C LYS A 312 -12.29 -18.91 -20.29
N GLN A 313 -11.96 -18.75 -19.02
CA GLN A 313 -12.80 -18.04 -18.06
C GLN A 313 -13.03 -16.57 -18.42
N ALA A 314 -11.98 -15.85 -18.87
CA ALA A 314 -12.09 -14.47 -19.32
C ALA A 314 -12.95 -14.33 -20.59
N ILE A 315 -12.81 -15.28 -21.54
CA ILE A 315 -13.64 -15.35 -22.76
C ILE A 315 -15.11 -15.55 -22.38
N ASP A 316 -15.39 -16.50 -21.48
CA ASP A 316 -16.75 -16.78 -21.01
C ASP A 316 -17.36 -15.55 -20.33
N HIS A 317 -16.59 -14.85 -19.49
CA HIS A 317 -17.01 -13.59 -18.89
C HIS A 317 -17.37 -12.54 -19.96
N ASN A 318 -16.45 -12.21 -20.87
CA ASN A 318 -16.71 -11.23 -21.93
C ASN A 318 -17.95 -11.58 -22.77
N LYS A 319 -18.12 -12.86 -23.15
CA LYS A 319 -19.31 -13.34 -23.89
C LYS A 319 -20.59 -13.23 -23.07
N GLN A 320 -20.57 -13.55 -21.78
CA GLN A 320 -21.74 -13.40 -20.91
C GLN A 320 -22.17 -11.93 -20.79
N ILE A 321 -21.20 -11.03 -20.67
CA ILE A 321 -21.42 -9.60 -20.63
C ILE A 321 -21.98 -9.08 -21.97
N GLN A 322 -21.44 -9.54 -23.10
CA GLN A 322 -21.96 -9.22 -24.43
C GLN A 322 -23.42 -9.67 -24.56
N ASN A 323 -23.73 -10.92 -24.20
CA ASN A 323 -25.10 -11.45 -24.24
C ASN A 323 -26.07 -10.63 -23.38
N LYS A 324 -25.62 -10.09 -22.23
CA LYS A 324 -26.43 -9.19 -21.39
C LYS A 324 -26.69 -7.86 -22.09
N LEU A 325 -25.67 -7.28 -22.74
CA LEU A 325 -25.79 -6.04 -23.50
C LEU A 325 -26.77 -6.21 -24.66
N GLU A 326 -26.62 -7.25 -25.47
CA GLU A 326 -27.48 -7.53 -26.62
C GLU A 326 -28.96 -7.66 -26.23
N LYS A 327 -29.25 -8.38 -25.14
CA LYS A 327 -30.63 -8.50 -24.61
C LYS A 327 -31.23 -7.14 -24.20
N LEU A 328 -30.42 -6.24 -23.64
CA LEU A 328 -30.90 -4.90 -23.29
C LEU A 328 -31.07 -4.02 -24.51
N VAL A 329 -30.20 -4.13 -25.51
CA VAL A 329 -30.33 -3.46 -26.80
C VAL A 329 -31.60 -3.90 -27.53
N ASP A 330 -31.91 -5.20 -27.54
CA ASP A 330 -33.15 -5.72 -28.12
C ASP A 330 -34.39 -5.22 -27.36
N THR A 331 -34.31 -5.18 -26.02
CA THR A 331 -35.36 -4.57 -25.19
C THR A 331 -35.56 -3.09 -25.53
N ALA A 332 -34.47 -2.33 -25.75
CA ALA A 332 -34.53 -0.92 -26.14
C ALA A 332 -35.19 -0.74 -27.51
N LYS A 333 -34.84 -1.58 -28.49
CA LYS A 333 -35.47 -1.60 -29.83
C LYS A 333 -36.98 -1.82 -29.74
N THR A 334 -37.41 -2.83 -28.98
CA THR A 334 -38.84 -3.11 -28.77
C THR A 334 -39.55 -1.92 -28.12
N ASN A 335 -38.95 -1.31 -27.09
CA ASN A 335 -39.54 -0.17 -26.38
C ASN A 335 -39.69 1.08 -27.27
N ILE A 336 -38.67 1.41 -28.09
CA ILE A 336 -38.73 2.55 -29.02
C ILE A 336 -39.84 2.33 -30.04
N LYS A 337 -39.90 1.13 -30.64
CA LYS A 337 -40.92 0.81 -31.63
C LYS A 337 -42.33 0.95 -31.07
N HIS A 338 -42.57 0.48 -29.85
CA HIS A 338 -43.88 0.62 -29.18
C HIS A 338 -44.23 2.07 -28.82
N ALA A 339 -43.25 2.89 -28.44
CA ALA A 339 -43.52 4.23 -27.96
C ALA A 339 -43.79 5.25 -29.08
N TYR A 340 -43.26 5.01 -30.28
CA TYR A 340 -43.23 6.01 -31.34
C TYR A 340 -43.87 5.56 -32.66
N ASP A 341 -44.67 4.48 -32.69
CA ASP A 341 -45.56 4.02 -33.79
C ASP A 341 -45.36 4.78 -35.13
N ASP A 342 -44.30 4.41 -35.87
CA ASP A 342 -43.90 4.92 -37.20
C ASP A 342 -43.44 6.41 -37.32
N VAL A 343 -43.25 7.14 -36.22
CA VAL A 343 -42.79 8.55 -36.21
C VAL A 343 -41.25 8.66 -36.30
N TYR A 344 -40.52 7.69 -35.74
CA TYR A 344 -39.05 7.68 -35.78
C TYR A 344 -38.56 6.93 -37.01
N SER A 345 -37.59 7.52 -37.74
CA SER A 345 -36.82 6.73 -38.71
C SER A 345 -35.94 5.72 -37.98
N ASP A 346 -35.63 4.59 -38.64
CA ASP A 346 -34.74 3.55 -38.11
C ASP A 346 -33.38 4.13 -37.65
N GLU A 347 -32.89 5.16 -38.35
CA GLU A 347 -31.63 5.85 -38.03
C GLU A 347 -31.69 6.59 -36.69
N ILE A 348 -32.78 7.34 -36.43
CA ILE A 348 -32.94 8.06 -35.16
C ILE A 348 -33.17 7.06 -34.02
N ALA A 349 -33.93 5.99 -34.26
CA ALA A 349 -34.14 4.92 -33.29
C ALA A 349 -32.79 4.27 -32.89
N GLU A 350 -31.96 3.93 -33.86
CA GLU A 350 -30.64 3.32 -33.60
C GLU A 350 -29.73 4.26 -32.82
N LYS A 351 -29.72 5.55 -33.16
CA LYS A 351 -28.95 6.57 -32.43
C LYS A 351 -29.38 6.64 -30.96
N GLU A 352 -30.69 6.65 -30.67
CA GLU A 352 -31.19 6.66 -29.30
C GLU A 352 -30.81 5.40 -28.51
N ILE A 353 -30.88 4.22 -29.14
CA ILE A 353 -30.51 2.94 -28.51
C ILE A 353 -29.07 2.96 -28.00
N TRP A 354 -28.15 3.46 -28.82
CA TRP A 354 -26.73 3.47 -28.50
C TRP A 354 -26.27 4.74 -27.78
N ASN A 355 -27.11 5.78 -27.70
CA ASN A 355 -26.77 7.05 -27.04
C ASN A 355 -26.27 6.85 -25.61
N GLN A 356 -26.82 5.85 -24.92
CA GLN A 356 -26.53 5.53 -23.52
C GLN A 356 -25.48 4.43 -23.33
N TYR A 357 -24.78 4.04 -24.40
CA TYR A 357 -23.65 3.12 -24.35
C TYR A 357 -22.34 3.88 -24.12
N TYR A 358 -21.60 3.54 -23.07
CA TYR A 358 -20.32 4.15 -22.75
C TYR A 358 -19.27 3.07 -22.60
N PHE A 359 -18.11 3.25 -23.22
CA PHE A 359 -17.00 2.31 -23.18
C PHE A 359 -15.67 3.04 -23.01
N TYR A 360 -14.85 2.55 -22.07
CA TYR A 360 -13.59 3.13 -21.66
C TYR A 360 -12.46 2.17 -22.02
N ARG A 361 -11.89 2.38 -23.22
CA ARG A 361 -10.92 1.45 -23.81
C ARG A 361 -9.67 1.22 -22.95
N ASP A 362 -9.26 2.20 -22.16
CA ASP A 362 -8.04 2.11 -21.34
C ASP A 362 -8.22 1.18 -20.14
N THR A 363 -9.45 1.03 -19.65
CA THR A 363 -9.77 0.30 -18.42
C THR A 363 -10.66 -0.92 -18.68
N GLY A 364 -11.22 -1.04 -19.87
CA GLY A 364 -12.19 -2.07 -20.23
C GLY A 364 -13.55 -1.90 -19.55
N PHE A 365 -13.78 -0.84 -18.76
CA PHE A 365 -15.11 -0.57 -18.20
C PHE A 365 -16.08 -0.17 -19.30
N PHE A 366 -17.33 -0.60 -19.16
CA PHE A 366 -18.42 -0.07 -19.95
C PHE A 366 -19.71 -0.01 -19.12
N SER A 367 -20.62 0.84 -19.55
CA SER A 367 -21.95 0.93 -18.97
C SER A 367 -23.00 1.10 -20.05
N TYR A 368 -24.18 0.54 -19.79
CA TYR A 368 -25.34 0.70 -20.63
C TYR A 368 -26.59 0.90 -19.79
N HIS A 369 -27.47 1.80 -20.24
CA HIS A 369 -28.86 1.79 -19.81
C HIS A 369 -29.80 1.96 -21.00
N THR A 370 -30.97 1.35 -20.92
CA THR A 370 -31.99 1.54 -21.96
C THR A 370 -32.45 3.00 -21.99
N PRO A 371 -32.86 3.54 -23.14
CA PRO A 371 -33.39 4.90 -23.24
C PRO A 371 -34.60 5.13 -22.31
N PRO A 372 -34.74 6.32 -21.68
CA PRO A 372 -35.78 6.61 -20.69
C PRO A 372 -37.13 6.97 -21.32
N ILE A 373 -37.60 6.15 -22.26
CA ILE A 373 -38.79 6.42 -23.08
C ILE A 373 -40.09 6.08 -22.34
N LEU A 374 -40.05 5.04 -21.50
CA LEU A 374 -41.16 4.66 -20.62
C LEU A 374 -40.72 4.87 -19.16
N LYS A 375 -41.44 5.71 -18.42
CA LYS A 375 -41.03 6.28 -17.10
C LYS A 375 -40.65 5.26 -16.00
N ASN A 376 -40.87 3.96 -16.17
CA ASN A 376 -40.60 2.92 -15.16
C ASN A 376 -39.82 1.68 -15.64
N ASN A 377 -39.24 1.68 -16.85
CA ASN A 377 -38.62 0.48 -17.43
C ASN A 377 -37.12 0.60 -17.76
N VAL A 378 -36.42 1.59 -17.19
CA VAL A 378 -34.99 1.74 -17.47
C VAL A 378 -34.20 0.62 -16.84
N LYS A 379 -33.64 -0.25 -17.69
CA LYS A 379 -32.73 -1.32 -17.28
C LYS A 379 -31.31 -0.89 -17.55
N SER A 380 -30.40 -1.19 -16.64
CA SER A 380 -29.00 -0.81 -16.78
C SER A 380 -28.08 -1.81 -16.12
N PHE A 381 -26.82 -1.78 -16.54
CA PHE A 381 -25.73 -2.44 -15.83
C PHE A 381 -24.39 -1.81 -16.18
N ILE A 382 -23.41 -2.13 -15.36
CA ILE A 382 -22.01 -1.73 -15.52
C ILE A 382 -21.13 -2.96 -15.31
N ALA A 383 -20.07 -3.05 -16.09
CA ALA A 383 -19.13 -4.17 -16.05
C ALA A 383 -17.77 -3.74 -16.58
N ASN A 384 -16.74 -4.57 -16.36
CA ASN A 384 -15.51 -4.51 -17.14
C ASN A 384 -15.41 -5.72 -18.06
N VAL A 385 -14.72 -5.53 -19.18
CA VAL A 385 -14.35 -6.61 -20.10
C VAL A 385 -12.83 -6.68 -20.18
N ILE A 386 -12.32 -7.90 -20.37
CA ILE A 386 -10.90 -8.20 -20.28
C ILE A 386 -10.27 -8.14 -21.66
N HIS A 387 -9.09 -7.53 -21.75
CA HIS A 387 -8.24 -7.46 -22.94
C HIS A 387 -6.80 -7.82 -22.57
N ILE A 388 -6.07 -8.42 -23.51
CA ILE A 388 -4.69 -8.86 -23.33
C ILE A 388 -3.79 -8.17 -24.35
N THR A 389 -2.59 -7.79 -23.91
CA THR A 389 -1.61 -7.11 -24.76
C THR A 389 -0.44 -8.01 -25.14
N GLU A 390 -0.19 -9.08 -24.38
CA GLU A 390 0.87 -10.04 -24.65
C GLU A 390 0.50 -11.05 -25.74
N THR A 391 1.51 -11.71 -26.28
CA THR A 391 1.35 -12.82 -27.24
C THR A 391 2.07 -14.08 -26.74
N SER A 392 1.74 -15.23 -27.31
CA SER A 392 2.33 -16.52 -26.94
C SER A 392 2.81 -17.29 -28.16
N ASN A 393 3.88 -18.04 -27.97
CA ASN A 393 4.36 -19.03 -28.94
C ASN A 393 3.65 -20.39 -28.80
N ASP A 394 2.95 -20.63 -27.69
CA ASP A 394 2.08 -21.79 -27.55
C ASP A 394 0.81 -21.56 -28.39
N SER A 395 0.57 -22.44 -29.37
CA SER A 395 -0.52 -22.27 -30.34
C SER A 395 -1.91 -22.24 -29.72
N GLU A 396 -2.15 -23.02 -28.66
CA GLU A 396 -3.45 -23.04 -28.00
C GLU A 396 -3.64 -21.78 -27.14
N VAL A 397 -2.61 -21.37 -26.40
CA VAL A 397 -2.65 -20.10 -25.67
C VAL A 397 -2.85 -18.92 -26.61
N LYS A 398 -2.14 -18.90 -27.75
CA LYS A 398 -2.30 -17.87 -28.78
C LYS A 398 -3.73 -17.81 -29.32
N TYR A 399 -4.31 -18.96 -29.67
CA TYR A 399 -5.70 -19.02 -30.12
C TYR A 399 -6.67 -18.42 -29.08
N LEU A 400 -6.49 -18.74 -27.80
CA LEU A 400 -7.33 -18.20 -26.73
C LEU A 400 -7.11 -16.70 -26.50
N ILE A 401 -5.89 -16.19 -26.68
CA ILE A 401 -5.61 -14.74 -26.65
C ILE A 401 -6.37 -14.04 -27.79
N ASP A 402 -6.24 -14.57 -29.00
CA ASP A 402 -6.90 -14.01 -30.19
C ASP A 402 -8.43 -14.02 -30.02
N GLU A 403 -9.00 -15.12 -29.51
CA GLU A 403 -10.43 -15.22 -29.21
C GLU A 403 -10.88 -14.22 -28.13
N LEU A 404 -10.12 -14.06 -27.05
CA LEU A 404 -10.45 -13.09 -26.00
C LEU A 404 -10.44 -11.67 -26.54
N ASN A 405 -9.42 -11.29 -27.31
CA ASN A 405 -9.32 -9.95 -27.88
C ASN A 405 -10.43 -9.68 -28.90
N GLU A 406 -10.84 -10.67 -29.71
CA GLU A 406 -12.00 -10.53 -30.60
C GLU A 406 -13.30 -10.26 -29.80
N THR A 407 -13.49 -10.89 -28.64
CA THR A 407 -14.66 -10.60 -27.78
C THR A 407 -14.63 -9.17 -27.23
N TYR A 408 -13.44 -8.62 -26.95
CA TYR A 408 -13.27 -7.23 -26.53
C TYR A 408 -13.56 -6.24 -27.68
N ASP A 409 -13.08 -6.55 -28.89
CA ASP A 409 -13.26 -5.72 -30.08
C ASP A 409 -14.73 -5.57 -30.49
N ILE A 410 -15.62 -6.48 -30.08
CA ILE A 410 -17.07 -6.28 -30.21
C ILE A 410 -17.54 -5.02 -29.47
N PHE A 411 -17.05 -4.78 -28.24
CA PHE A 411 -17.40 -3.59 -27.46
C PHE A 411 -16.82 -2.31 -28.07
N VAL A 412 -15.63 -2.40 -28.68
CA VAL A 412 -15.04 -1.30 -29.47
C VAL A 412 -15.93 -0.97 -30.67
N ARG A 413 -16.38 -1.99 -31.43
CA ARG A 413 -17.27 -1.81 -32.59
C ARG A 413 -18.60 -1.16 -32.21
N TYR A 414 -19.21 -1.55 -31.08
CA TYR A 414 -20.42 -0.88 -30.58
C TYR A 414 -20.17 0.59 -30.23
N TYR A 415 -19.00 0.91 -29.66
CA TYR A 415 -18.64 2.28 -29.33
C TYR A 415 -18.43 3.14 -30.58
N GLU A 416 -17.84 2.57 -31.63
CA GLU A 416 -17.63 3.25 -32.91
C GLU A 416 -18.95 3.45 -33.65
N LYS A 417 -19.85 2.45 -33.62
CA LYS A 417 -21.20 2.56 -34.15
C LYS A 417 -22.00 3.71 -33.52
N LYS A 418 -21.82 3.99 -32.23
CA LYS A 418 -22.43 5.14 -31.55
C LYS A 418 -21.93 6.49 -32.09
N LYS A 419 -20.67 6.56 -32.56
CA LYS A 419 -20.03 7.81 -33.00
C LYS A 419 -20.27 8.15 -34.46
N ALA A 420 -20.51 7.13 -35.29
CA ALA A 420 -20.98 7.29 -36.67
C ALA A 420 -22.41 7.88 -36.66
#